data_AF-A0A7J5Z4E4-F1
#
_entry.id   AF-A0A7J5Z4E4-F1
#
_cell.length_a   1.000
_cell.length_b   1.000
_cell.length_c   1.000
_cell.angle_alpha   90.00
_cell.angle_beta   90.00
_cell.angle_gamma   90.00
#
_symmetry.space_group_name_H-M   'P 1'
#
loop_
_entity.id
_entity.type
_entity.pdbx_description
1 polymer ?
#
loop_
_entity_poly.entity_id
_entity_poly.type
_entity_poly.pdbx_seq_one_letter_code
_entity_poly.pdbx_strand_id
1 'polypeptide(L)'
;MTKTLPDVITYNLDILIIGINPGLLSAYKGRHYPNPGNHFWKCLFLSGLTDEQLNFMHDQSLPETYSIGFTNMVERTTRQQGPLQEIREGGRQLLDKLQKYRPLIAAFNGKGIYEIFCKETFGVKAKKLDFGLQPYKIPETETVCYLMPSSSPRCAQFPRAQDKVHFYIKLKELRDEMKEDAKRISIKEEQVDPEYESSNALPGDEKQSSNDGDEKQSSNSSK
;
A
#
# COMPACT_ATOMS: atom_id res chain seq x y z
N MET A 1 -22.44 12.14 22.70
CA MET A 1 -21.13 11.60 22.27
C MET A 1 -20.96 11.86 20.79
N THR A 2 -19.83 12.45 20.37
CA THR A 2 -19.49 12.57 18.94
C THR A 2 -19.18 11.17 18.40
N LYS A 3 -20.09 10.59 17.60
CA LYS A 3 -19.85 9.28 17.00
C LYS A 3 -18.65 9.34 16.06
N THR A 4 -17.70 8.44 16.22
CA THR A 4 -16.64 8.13 15.24
C THR A 4 -17.12 7.03 14.30
N LEU A 5 -16.35 6.76 13.24
CA LEU A 5 -16.56 5.63 12.34
C LEU A 5 -15.38 4.67 12.49
N PRO A 6 -15.60 3.41 12.92
CA PRO A 6 -14.52 2.44 13.01
C PRO A 6 -13.87 2.16 11.66
N ASP A 7 -12.56 1.92 11.69
CA ASP A 7 -11.84 1.36 10.56
C ASP A 7 -12.33 -0.07 10.26
N VAL A 8 -12.26 -0.45 8.99
CA VAL A 8 -12.47 -1.82 8.54
C VAL A 8 -11.18 -2.26 7.88
N ILE A 9 -10.26 -2.80 8.67
CA ILE A 9 -8.89 -3.04 8.26
C ILE A 9 -8.38 -4.36 8.82
N THR A 10 -7.61 -5.08 8.00
CA THR A 10 -6.97 -6.35 8.34
C THR A 10 -5.64 -6.45 7.58
N TYR A 11 -4.87 -7.50 7.84
CA TYR A 11 -3.65 -7.81 7.09
C TYR A 11 -3.97 -8.35 5.69
N ASN A 12 -2.98 -8.37 4.80
CA ASN A 12 -3.08 -8.95 3.45
C ASN A 12 -4.18 -8.32 2.56
N LEU A 13 -4.46 -7.03 2.76
CA LEU A 13 -5.36 -6.28 1.88
C LEU A 13 -4.67 -5.95 0.55
N ASP A 14 -5.41 -6.09 -0.55
CA ASP A 14 -4.98 -5.57 -1.85
C ASP A 14 -5.07 -4.03 -1.83
N ILE A 15 -6.17 -3.48 -1.32
CA ILE A 15 -6.47 -2.05 -1.35
C ILE A 15 -6.95 -1.58 0.03
N LEU A 16 -6.36 -0.51 0.56
CA LEU A 16 -6.93 0.23 1.67
C LEU A 16 -7.46 1.57 1.16
N ILE A 17 -8.79 1.75 1.18
CA ILE A 17 -9.43 3.02 0.82
C ILE A 17 -9.30 4.00 1.98
N ILE A 18 -8.66 5.14 1.72
CA ILE A 18 -8.40 6.18 2.72
C ILE A 18 -9.31 7.37 2.42
N GLY A 19 -10.38 7.50 3.20
CA GLY A 19 -11.26 8.65 3.17
C GLY A 19 -10.65 9.88 3.85
N ILE A 20 -11.31 11.04 3.70
CA ILE A 20 -10.90 12.26 4.38
C ILE A 20 -11.22 12.15 5.87
N ASN A 21 -12.51 12.11 6.17
CA ASN A 21 -13.05 11.99 7.50
C ASN A 21 -14.52 11.54 7.42
N PRO A 22 -15.09 10.97 8.49
CA PRO A 22 -16.47 10.51 8.47
C PRO A 22 -17.45 11.66 8.25
N GLY A 23 -18.30 11.53 7.23
CA GLY A 23 -19.48 12.38 7.08
C GLY A 23 -20.52 12.06 8.16
N LEU A 24 -21.44 13.00 8.41
CA LEU A 24 -22.48 12.83 9.44
C LEU A 24 -23.29 11.53 9.29
N LEU A 25 -23.65 11.16 8.05
CA LEU A 25 -24.40 9.92 7.81
C LEU A 25 -23.54 8.68 8.03
N SER A 26 -22.25 8.73 7.68
CA SER A 26 -21.29 7.65 7.94
C SER A 26 -21.18 7.38 9.43
N ALA A 27 -21.00 8.42 10.23
CA ALA A 27 -20.94 8.31 11.69
C ALA A 27 -22.28 7.89 12.31
N TYR A 28 -23.40 8.37 11.77
CA TYR A 28 -24.73 7.99 12.26
C TYR A 28 -24.99 6.50 12.05
N LYS A 29 -24.74 5.99 10.83
CA LYS A 29 -24.94 4.58 10.46
C LYS A 29 -23.84 3.66 10.96
N GLY A 30 -22.66 4.19 11.27
CA GLY A 30 -21.46 3.40 11.57
C GLY A 30 -20.94 2.65 10.35
N ARG A 31 -21.08 3.24 9.16
CA ARG A 31 -20.80 2.59 7.87
C ARG A 31 -20.06 3.51 6.90
N HIS A 32 -19.25 2.93 6.02
CA HIS A 32 -18.46 3.66 5.03
C HIS A 32 -19.30 4.08 3.80
N TYR A 33 -19.20 5.35 3.44
CA TYR A 33 -19.88 5.97 2.28
C TYR A 33 -21.40 5.71 2.12
N PRO A 34 -22.26 5.84 3.15
CA PRO A 34 -23.69 5.52 3.08
C PRO A 34 -24.57 6.60 2.42
N ASN A 35 -24.00 7.75 2.06
CA ASN A 35 -24.77 8.82 1.41
C ASN A 35 -25.16 8.37 -0.01
N PRO A 36 -26.46 8.35 -0.36
CA PRO A 36 -26.90 7.94 -1.71
C PRO A 36 -26.27 8.75 -2.85
N GLY A 37 -25.91 10.02 -2.58
CA GLY A 37 -25.20 10.85 -3.56
C GLY A 37 -23.69 10.60 -3.63
N ASN A 38 -23.11 9.79 -2.74
CA ASN A 38 -21.69 9.44 -2.81
C ASN A 38 -21.43 8.44 -3.94
N HIS A 39 -20.40 8.70 -4.75
CA HIS A 39 -20.13 7.89 -5.94
C HIS A 39 -19.34 6.60 -5.64
N PHE A 40 -18.83 6.39 -4.42
CA PHE A 40 -17.90 5.30 -4.09
C PHE A 40 -18.43 3.93 -4.51
N TRP A 41 -19.58 3.52 -3.97
CA TRP A 41 -20.16 2.19 -4.24
C TRP A 41 -20.53 1.99 -5.71
N LYS A 42 -20.97 3.05 -6.39
CA LYS A 42 -21.28 3.01 -7.82
C LYS A 42 -20.01 2.88 -8.66
N CYS A 43 -18.95 3.63 -8.34
CA CYS A 43 -17.67 3.54 -9.04
C CYS A 43 -17.00 2.19 -8.82
N LEU A 44 -17.09 1.63 -7.60
CA LEU A 44 -16.52 0.32 -7.25
C LEU A 44 -17.10 -0.80 -8.12
N PHE A 45 -18.42 -0.80 -8.30
CA PHE A 45 -19.11 -1.72 -9.20
C PHE A 45 -18.78 -1.46 -10.67
N LEU A 46 -18.94 -0.21 -11.13
CA LEU A 46 -18.74 0.12 -12.55
C LEU A 46 -17.30 -0.09 -13.03
N SER A 47 -16.31 -0.10 -12.14
CA SER A 47 -14.92 -0.42 -12.48
C SER A 47 -14.63 -1.91 -12.52
N GLY A 48 -15.55 -2.76 -12.07
CA GLY A 48 -15.32 -4.19 -11.87
C GLY A 48 -14.38 -4.51 -10.71
N LEU A 49 -14.21 -3.61 -9.74
CA LEU A 49 -13.51 -3.94 -8.48
C LEU A 49 -14.39 -4.89 -7.64
N THR A 50 -15.71 -4.76 -7.77
CA THR A 50 -16.70 -5.73 -7.34
C THR A 50 -17.48 -6.23 -8.55
N ASP A 51 -17.89 -7.49 -8.51
CA ASP A 51 -18.71 -8.18 -9.51
C ASP A 51 -20.19 -7.78 -9.44
N GLU A 52 -20.66 -7.34 -8.28
CA GLU A 52 -22.03 -6.85 -8.06
C GLU A 52 -22.10 -5.43 -7.50
N GLN A 53 -23.27 -4.81 -7.62
CA GLN A 53 -23.54 -3.47 -7.08
C GLN A 53 -23.81 -3.55 -5.57
N LEU A 54 -22.73 -3.41 -4.81
CA LEU A 54 -22.79 -3.35 -3.35
C LEU A 54 -23.28 -1.98 -2.86
N ASN A 55 -23.52 -1.92 -1.54
CA ASN A 55 -23.83 -0.71 -0.81
C ASN A 55 -23.13 -0.72 0.57
N PHE A 56 -23.27 0.37 1.32
CA PHE A 56 -22.60 0.57 2.61
C PHE A 56 -22.82 -0.52 3.67
N MET A 57 -23.84 -1.39 3.55
CA MET A 57 -24.04 -2.51 4.47
C MET A 57 -22.98 -3.62 4.30
N HIS A 58 -22.30 -3.66 3.17
CA HIS A 58 -21.29 -4.67 2.82
C HIS A 58 -19.88 -4.27 3.23
N ASP A 59 -19.67 -3.05 3.73
CA ASP A 59 -18.33 -2.52 4.05
C ASP A 59 -17.49 -3.46 4.93
N GLN A 60 -18.11 -4.13 5.90
CA GLN A 60 -17.45 -5.07 6.82
C GLN A 60 -17.00 -6.38 6.15
N SER A 61 -17.64 -6.83 5.06
CA SER A 61 -17.28 -8.09 4.39
C SER A 61 -16.23 -7.90 3.29
N LEU A 62 -16.06 -6.68 2.78
CA LEU A 62 -15.11 -6.35 1.71
C LEU A 62 -13.66 -6.79 1.95
N PRO A 63 -13.11 -6.75 3.18
CA PRO A 63 -11.77 -7.26 3.44
C PRO A 63 -11.62 -8.74 3.11
N GLU A 64 -12.63 -9.54 3.41
CA GLU A 64 -12.61 -10.98 3.19
C GLU A 64 -12.93 -11.32 1.73
N THR A 65 -13.96 -10.69 1.16
CA THR A 65 -14.46 -11.07 -0.17
C THR A 65 -13.71 -10.42 -1.33
N TYR A 66 -13.15 -9.22 -1.14
CA TYR A 66 -12.45 -8.48 -2.21
C TYR A 66 -11.06 -7.99 -1.82
N SER A 67 -10.59 -8.26 -0.60
CA SER A 67 -9.33 -7.73 -0.07
C SER A 67 -9.28 -6.20 -0.08
N ILE A 68 -10.42 -5.55 0.19
CA ILE A 68 -10.56 -4.09 0.25
C ILE A 68 -10.92 -3.66 1.68
N GLY A 69 -10.09 -2.79 2.27
CA GLY A 69 -10.34 -2.19 3.59
C GLY A 69 -10.69 -0.70 3.53
N PHE A 70 -11.03 -0.15 4.68
CA PHE A 70 -11.43 1.24 4.86
C PHE A 70 -10.79 1.87 6.10
N THR A 71 -10.29 3.09 5.92
CA THR A 71 -9.94 4.00 7.02
C THR A 71 -10.19 5.45 6.59
N ASN A 72 -9.95 6.40 7.49
CA ASN A 72 -9.93 7.83 7.17
C ASN A 72 -8.64 8.47 7.67
N MET A 73 -8.23 9.53 6.98
CA MET A 73 -7.14 10.40 7.42
C MET A 73 -7.45 11.02 8.79
N VAL A 74 -8.68 11.49 9.00
CA VAL A 74 -9.11 12.12 10.26
C VAL A 74 -10.30 11.37 10.84
N GLU A 75 -10.24 11.01 12.12
CA GLU A 75 -11.29 10.23 12.80
C GLU A 75 -12.54 11.06 13.14
N ARG A 76 -12.37 12.38 13.31
CA ARG A 76 -13.45 13.26 13.73
C ARG A 76 -14.53 13.41 12.67
N THR A 77 -15.76 13.20 13.09
CA THR A 77 -16.95 13.36 12.23
C THR A 77 -17.26 14.84 12.00
N THR A 78 -17.26 15.26 10.73
CA THR A 78 -17.65 16.62 10.32
C THR A 78 -18.25 16.63 8.92
N ARG A 79 -18.97 17.71 8.55
CA ARG A 79 -19.48 17.89 7.17
C ARG A 79 -18.36 18.24 6.18
N GLN A 80 -17.36 18.97 6.64
CA GLN A 80 -16.24 19.49 5.87
C GLN A 80 -14.93 18.89 6.39
N GLN A 81 -13.84 19.07 5.64
CA GLN A 81 -12.52 18.64 6.12
C GLN A 81 -12.20 19.32 7.46
N GLY A 82 -11.49 18.62 8.34
CA GLY A 82 -11.02 19.16 9.61
C GLY A 82 -9.96 20.27 9.42
N PRO A 83 -9.60 21.01 10.49
CA PRO A 83 -8.49 21.93 10.47
C PRO A 83 -7.19 21.21 10.13
N LEU A 84 -6.23 21.93 9.52
CA LEU A 84 -4.97 21.37 9.03
C LEU A 84 -4.18 20.60 10.10
N GLN A 85 -4.24 21.02 11.36
CA GLN A 85 -3.57 20.34 12.47
C GLN A 85 -4.11 18.91 12.69
N GLU A 86 -5.42 18.71 12.59
CA GLU A 86 -6.03 17.38 12.70
C GLU A 86 -5.65 16.50 11.51
N ILE A 87 -5.54 17.07 10.31
CA ILE A 87 -5.14 16.31 9.13
C ILE A 87 -3.66 15.86 9.25
N ARG A 88 -2.79 16.71 9.80
CA ARG A 88 -1.38 16.33 10.04
C ARG A 88 -1.25 15.21 11.06
N GLU A 89 -1.93 15.35 12.20
CA GLU A 89 -1.91 14.29 13.23
C GLU A 89 -2.54 12.99 12.71
N GLY A 90 -3.65 13.12 11.98
CA GLY A 90 -4.27 12.02 11.26
C GLY A 90 -3.33 11.34 10.26
N GLY A 91 -2.49 12.11 9.56
CA GLY A 91 -1.46 11.59 8.66
C GLY A 91 -0.41 10.74 9.37
N ARG A 92 0.01 11.16 10.57
CA ARG A 92 0.93 10.37 11.40
C ARG A 92 0.30 9.04 11.83
N GLN A 93 -0.93 9.08 12.32
CA GLN A 93 -1.67 7.87 12.72
C GLN A 93 -1.97 6.94 11.54
N LEU A 94 -2.25 7.51 10.37
CA LEU A 94 -2.44 6.76 9.14
C LEU A 94 -1.14 6.06 8.71
N LEU A 95 0.01 6.74 8.84
CA LEU A 95 1.31 6.13 8.56
C LEU A 95 1.55 4.91 9.45
N ASP A 96 1.28 5.03 10.75
CA ASP A 96 1.39 3.89 11.70
C ASP A 96 0.51 2.71 11.26
N LYS A 97 -0.73 2.99 10.82
CA LYS A 97 -1.65 1.95 10.30
C LYS A 97 -1.11 1.31 9.02
N LEU A 98 -0.59 2.09 8.08
CA LEU A 98 -0.06 1.59 6.81
C LEU A 98 1.18 0.73 7.02
N GLN A 99 2.08 1.12 7.92
CA GLN A 99 3.26 0.34 8.29
C GLN A 99 2.91 -0.98 8.99
N LYS A 100 1.82 -0.98 9.78
CA LYS A 100 1.31 -2.17 10.46
C LYS A 100 0.61 -3.14 9.51
N TYR A 101 -0.36 -2.68 8.74
CA TYR A 101 -1.25 -3.55 7.96
C TYR A 101 -0.77 -3.82 6.54
N ARG A 102 0.14 -2.98 6.01
CA ARG A 102 0.87 -3.18 4.74
C ARG A 102 -0.02 -3.63 3.58
N PRO A 103 -1.09 -2.88 3.23
CA PRO A 103 -1.88 -3.19 2.04
C PRO A 103 -0.99 -3.09 0.79
N LEU A 104 -1.32 -3.76 -0.32
CA LEU A 104 -0.57 -3.55 -1.57
C LEU A 104 -0.68 -2.09 -2.02
N ILE A 105 -1.89 -1.51 -1.93
CA ILE A 105 -2.18 -0.15 -2.39
C ILE A 105 -2.88 0.67 -1.29
N ALA A 106 -2.28 1.80 -0.93
CA ALA A 106 -2.90 2.86 -0.14
C ALA A 106 -3.64 3.83 -1.08
N ALA A 107 -4.96 3.70 -1.19
CA ALA A 107 -5.80 4.43 -2.14
C ALA A 107 -6.46 5.66 -1.51
N PHE A 108 -5.90 6.85 -1.74
CA PHE A 108 -6.36 8.12 -1.20
C PHE A 108 -7.58 8.64 -1.96
N ASN A 109 -8.74 8.69 -1.28
CA ASN A 109 -10.01 9.16 -1.80
C ASN A 109 -10.18 10.70 -1.64
N GLY A 110 -9.23 11.45 -2.21
CA GLY A 110 -9.24 12.91 -2.20
C GLY A 110 -7.86 13.53 -2.26
N LYS A 111 -7.68 14.49 -3.17
CA LYS A 111 -6.40 15.18 -3.41
C LYS A 111 -5.86 15.93 -2.18
N GLY A 112 -6.71 16.69 -1.50
CA GLY A 112 -6.25 17.55 -0.39
C GLY A 112 -5.62 16.80 0.78
N ILE A 113 -6.13 15.61 1.12
CA ILE A 113 -5.53 14.79 2.19
C ILE A 113 -4.21 14.18 1.75
N TYR A 114 -4.08 13.79 0.48
CA TYR A 114 -2.82 13.25 -0.03
C TYR A 114 -1.76 14.33 -0.19
N GLU A 115 -2.12 15.56 -0.56
CA GLU A 115 -1.18 16.69 -0.60
C GLU A 115 -0.53 16.93 0.77
N ILE A 116 -1.33 16.86 1.84
CA ILE A 116 -0.84 17.00 3.20
C ILE A 116 0.01 15.79 3.59
N PHE A 117 -0.51 14.57 3.42
CA PHE A 117 0.21 13.34 3.72
C PHE A 117 1.56 13.27 3.00
N CYS A 118 1.58 13.54 1.70
CA CYS A 118 2.78 13.52 0.87
C CYS A 118 3.85 14.50 1.36
N LYS A 119 3.43 15.72 1.74
CA LYS A 119 4.36 16.72 2.29
C LYS A 119 4.92 16.28 3.64
N GLU A 120 4.08 15.80 4.55
CA GLU A 120 4.50 15.47 5.92
C GLU A 120 5.30 14.16 5.97
N THR A 121 4.98 13.18 5.12
CA THR A 121 5.63 11.86 5.10
C THR A 121 6.88 11.82 4.20
N PHE A 122 6.85 12.47 3.03
CA PHE A 122 7.96 12.39 2.06
C PHE A 122 8.78 13.68 1.96
N GLY A 123 8.42 14.75 2.68
CA GLY A 123 9.11 16.04 2.62
C GLY A 123 8.94 16.76 1.27
N VAL A 124 8.09 16.26 0.38
CA VAL A 124 7.92 16.82 -0.97
C VAL A 124 6.78 17.83 -0.97
N LYS A 125 7.11 19.09 -1.27
CA LYS A 125 6.09 20.07 -1.70
C LYS A 125 5.64 19.65 -3.09
N ALA A 126 4.52 18.95 -3.16
CA ALA A 126 4.06 18.39 -4.41
C ALA A 126 3.67 19.50 -5.41
N LYS A 127 4.57 19.83 -6.33
CA LYS A 127 4.24 20.68 -7.47
C LYS A 127 3.39 19.86 -8.42
N LYS A 128 2.09 20.16 -8.49
CA LYS A 128 1.04 19.44 -9.25
C LYS A 128 1.07 17.92 -9.02
N LEU A 129 0.34 17.44 -8.01
CA LEU A 129 -0.01 16.01 -7.94
C LEU A 129 -1.02 15.68 -9.04
N ASP A 130 -0.69 14.68 -9.85
CA ASP A 130 -1.63 14.04 -10.76
C ASP A 130 -2.34 12.88 -10.07
N PHE A 131 -3.55 12.56 -10.51
CA PHE A 131 -4.27 11.39 -10.06
C PHE A 131 -3.61 10.11 -10.59
N GLY A 132 -3.79 8.99 -9.90
CA GLY A 132 -3.23 7.69 -10.26
C GLY A 132 -2.12 7.24 -9.31
N LEU A 133 -1.28 6.32 -9.78
CA LEU A 133 -0.12 5.81 -9.04
C LEU A 133 0.87 6.95 -8.77
N GLN A 134 1.37 7.01 -7.54
CA GLN A 134 2.30 8.02 -7.10
C GLN A 134 3.72 7.44 -7.02
N PRO A 135 4.78 8.25 -7.20
CA PRO A 135 6.15 7.77 -7.26
C PRO A 135 6.75 7.42 -5.89
N TYR A 136 5.92 7.32 -4.86
CA TYR A 136 6.33 7.10 -3.47
C TYR A 136 5.65 5.86 -2.90
N LYS A 137 6.45 5.04 -2.22
CA LYS A 137 5.99 3.95 -1.36
C LYS A 137 5.91 4.42 0.07
N ILE A 138 5.03 3.82 0.86
CA ILE A 138 4.97 4.07 2.30
C ILE A 138 6.31 3.63 2.93
N PRO A 139 6.96 4.46 3.76
CA PRO A 139 8.25 4.14 4.36
C PRO A 139 8.24 2.78 5.07
N GLU A 140 9.31 2.01 4.89
CA GLU A 140 9.50 0.67 5.49
C GLU A 140 8.53 -0.41 4.98
N THR A 141 7.86 -0.16 3.85
CA THR A 141 6.92 -1.11 3.24
C THR A 141 7.01 -1.08 1.71
N GLU A 142 6.41 -2.08 1.07
CA GLU A 142 6.19 -2.09 -0.38
C GLU A 142 4.85 -1.46 -0.80
N THR A 143 4.07 -0.93 0.15
CA THR A 143 2.76 -0.32 -0.11
C THR A 143 2.91 0.91 -1.02
N VAL A 144 2.30 0.86 -2.19
CA VAL A 144 2.27 2.00 -3.12
C VAL A 144 1.15 2.98 -2.79
N CYS A 145 1.33 4.26 -3.11
CA CYS A 145 0.28 5.27 -2.96
C CYS A 145 -0.48 5.45 -4.29
N TYR A 146 -1.82 5.46 -4.23
CA TYR A 146 -2.69 5.74 -5.38
C TYR A 146 -3.64 6.89 -5.05
N LEU A 147 -3.68 7.93 -5.88
CA LEU A 147 -4.49 9.13 -5.65
C LEU A 147 -5.75 9.15 -6.55
N MET A 148 -6.92 9.28 -5.94
CA MET A 148 -8.21 9.43 -6.62
C MET A 148 -8.89 10.78 -6.33
N PRO A 149 -9.77 11.27 -7.22
CA PRO A 149 -10.68 12.34 -6.85
C PRO A 149 -11.63 11.85 -5.75
N SER A 150 -12.05 12.77 -4.88
CA SER A 150 -12.99 12.41 -3.81
C SER A 150 -14.29 11.86 -4.37
N SER A 151 -14.75 10.73 -3.84
CA SER A 151 -16.04 10.09 -4.15
C SER A 151 -17.25 10.97 -3.82
N SER A 152 -17.08 11.98 -2.97
CA SER A 152 -18.12 12.94 -2.60
C SER A 152 -18.72 13.67 -3.83
N PRO A 153 -20.04 13.86 -3.90
CA PRO A 153 -20.66 14.62 -4.99
C PRO A 153 -20.28 16.11 -4.95
N ARG A 154 -19.68 16.60 -3.86
CA ARG A 154 -19.18 17.98 -3.75
C ARG A 154 -17.92 18.24 -4.58
N CYS A 155 -17.29 17.21 -5.14
CA CYS A 155 -16.13 17.37 -6.01
C CYS A 155 -16.59 17.91 -7.38
N ALA A 156 -16.69 19.24 -7.50
CA ALA A 156 -17.25 19.91 -8.69
C ALA A 156 -16.47 19.63 -9.98
N GLN A 157 -15.16 19.32 -9.88
CA GLN A 157 -14.32 18.94 -11.02
C GLN A 157 -14.74 17.61 -11.66
N PHE A 158 -15.37 16.73 -10.88
CA PHE A 158 -15.83 15.40 -11.31
C PHE A 158 -17.28 15.21 -10.86
N PRO A 159 -18.25 15.83 -11.54
CA PRO A 159 -19.62 15.98 -11.05
C PRO A 159 -20.41 14.68 -11.01
N ARG A 160 -20.04 13.66 -11.80
CA ARG A 160 -20.76 12.38 -11.90
C ARG A 160 -19.87 11.20 -11.50
N ALA A 161 -20.48 10.05 -11.19
CA ALA A 161 -19.75 8.81 -10.99
C ALA A 161 -18.95 8.41 -12.26
N GLN A 162 -19.51 8.65 -13.44
CA GLN A 162 -18.85 8.36 -14.72
C GLN A 162 -17.56 9.16 -14.92
N ASP A 163 -17.45 10.34 -14.31
CA ASP A 163 -16.25 11.18 -14.39
C ASP A 163 -15.13 10.66 -13.46
N LYS A 164 -15.47 9.76 -12.53
CA LYS A 164 -14.53 9.20 -11.54
C LYS A 164 -14.20 7.74 -11.77
N VAL A 165 -15.06 6.98 -12.46
CA VAL A 165 -14.91 5.53 -12.62
C VAL A 165 -13.58 5.14 -13.27
N HIS A 166 -13.03 5.98 -14.15
CA HIS A 166 -11.73 5.76 -14.77
C HIS A 166 -10.59 5.53 -13.73
N PHE A 167 -10.59 6.28 -12.63
CA PHE A 167 -9.58 6.10 -11.57
C PHE A 167 -9.74 4.78 -10.81
N TYR A 168 -10.98 4.26 -10.72
CA TYR A 168 -11.24 2.96 -10.10
C TYR A 168 -10.86 1.82 -11.05
N ILE A 169 -11.05 2.00 -12.37
CA ILE A 169 -10.59 1.05 -13.39
C ILE A 169 -9.05 0.96 -13.35
N LYS A 170 -8.36 2.11 -13.33
CA LYS A 170 -6.90 2.15 -13.22
C LYS A 170 -6.38 1.62 -11.88
N LEU A 171 -7.12 1.80 -10.79
CA LEU A 171 -6.81 1.15 -9.52
C LEU A 171 -6.92 -0.38 -9.60
N LYS A 172 -7.95 -0.90 -10.27
CA LYS A 172 -8.11 -2.35 -10.51
C LYS A 172 -6.97 -2.90 -11.36
N GLU A 173 -6.64 -2.25 -12.47
CA GLU A 173 -5.54 -2.67 -13.34
C GLU A 173 -4.22 -2.76 -12.57
N LEU A 174 -3.88 -1.73 -11.78
CA LEU A 174 -2.69 -1.71 -10.93
C LEU A 174 -2.70 -2.88 -9.91
N ARG A 175 -3.85 -3.12 -9.27
CA ARG A 175 -4.00 -4.23 -8.32
C ARG A 175 -3.74 -5.56 -9.00
N ASP A 176 -4.36 -5.79 -10.15
CA ASP A 176 -4.23 -7.05 -10.89
C ASP A 176 -2.78 -7.27 -11.34
N GLU A 177 -2.12 -6.24 -11.88
CA GLU A 177 -0.70 -6.26 -12.29
C GLU A 177 0.22 -6.63 -11.12
N MET A 178 0.07 -5.96 -9.96
CA MET A 178 0.90 -6.24 -8.78
C MET A 178 0.71 -7.66 -8.24
N LYS A 179 -0.51 -8.22 -8.35
CA LYS A 179 -0.77 -9.61 -7.93
C LYS A 179 -0.19 -10.63 -8.90
N GLU A 180 -0.18 -10.32 -10.19
CA GLU A 180 0.51 -11.15 -11.18
C GLU A 180 2.01 -11.12 -10.96
N ASP A 181 2.60 -9.96 -10.66
CA ASP A 181 4.02 -9.84 -10.31
C ASP A 181 4.39 -10.66 -9.08
N ALA A 182 3.60 -10.57 -8.00
CA ALA A 182 3.82 -11.35 -6.79
C ALA A 182 3.79 -12.86 -7.07
N LYS A 183 2.85 -13.33 -7.89
CA LYS A 183 2.78 -14.74 -8.31
C LYS A 183 3.99 -15.16 -9.15
N ARG A 184 4.47 -14.30 -10.05
CA ARG A 184 5.67 -14.59 -10.86
C ARG A 184 6.93 -14.69 -10.01
N ILE A 185 7.04 -13.86 -8.98
CA ILE A 185 8.17 -13.89 -8.03
C ILE A 185 8.13 -15.18 -7.20
N SER A 186 6.97 -15.52 -6.62
CA SER A 186 6.85 -16.73 -5.78
C SER A 186 7.18 -18.02 -6.54
N ILE A 187 6.76 -18.14 -7.81
CA ILE A 187 7.09 -19.31 -8.65
C ILE A 187 8.59 -19.39 -8.91
N LYS A 188 9.27 -18.27 -9.11
CA LYS A 188 10.72 -18.26 -9.34
C LYS A 188 11.51 -18.64 -8.09
N GLU A 189 11.08 -18.18 -6.91
CA GLU A 189 11.71 -18.53 -5.63
C GLU A 189 11.55 -20.02 -5.29
N GLU A 190 10.41 -20.62 -5.60
CA GLU A 190 10.18 -22.07 -5.42
C GLU A 190 10.98 -22.96 -6.40
N GLN A 191 11.42 -22.42 -7.54
CA GLN A 191 12.17 -23.17 -8.55
C GLN A 191 13.69 -23.14 -8.35
N VAL A 192 14.20 -22.40 -7.35
CA VAL A 192 15.64 -22.41 -6.98
C VAL A 192 15.86 -23.48 -5.92
N ASP A 193 16.27 -24.68 -6.35
CA ASP A 193 16.71 -25.77 -5.47
C ASP A 193 18.11 -25.47 -4.88
N PRO A 194 18.25 -25.29 -3.55
CA PRO A 194 19.53 -24.98 -2.92
C PRO A 194 20.54 -26.13 -2.90
N GLU A 195 20.17 -27.37 -3.27
CA GLU A 195 21.09 -28.52 -3.23
C GLU A 195 21.95 -28.71 -4.50
N TYR A 196 21.75 -27.92 -5.57
CA TYR A 196 22.47 -28.16 -6.82
C TYR A 196 23.89 -27.55 -6.90
N GLU A 197 24.25 -26.59 -6.05
CA GLU A 197 25.62 -26.01 -6.06
C GLU A 197 26.64 -26.78 -5.21
N SER A 198 26.21 -27.76 -4.41
CA SER A 198 27.12 -28.55 -3.53
C SER A 198 27.79 -29.76 -4.22
N SER A 199 27.42 -30.13 -5.44
CA SER A 199 27.87 -31.40 -6.06
C SER A 199 28.92 -31.29 -7.16
N ASN A 200 29.40 -30.07 -7.50
CA ASN A 200 30.42 -29.86 -8.53
C ASN A 200 31.81 -29.43 -8.01
N ALA A 201 32.08 -29.55 -6.71
CA ALA A 201 33.44 -29.46 -6.21
C ALA A 201 34.20 -30.77 -6.54
N LEU A 202 34.95 -30.75 -7.64
CA LEU A 202 35.91 -31.81 -7.99
C LEU A 202 36.90 -32.03 -6.82
N PRO A 203 37.25 -33.27 -6.46
CA PRO A 203 38.28 -33.52 -5.45
C PRO A 203 39.63 -33.04 -5.97
N GLY A 204 40.26 -32.11 -5.25
CA GLY A 204 41.63 -31.67 -5.53
C GLY A 204 42.63 -32.78 -5.23
N ASP A 205 43.57 -32.99 -6.16
CA ASP A 205 44.68 -33.93 -6.06
C ASP A 205 45.51 -33.73 -4.76
N GLU A 206 45.53 -34.75 -3.92
CA GLU A 206 46.55 -34.89 -2.87
C GLU A 206 47.91 -35.21 -3.50
N LYS A 207 48.81 -34.22 -3.57
CA LYS A 207 50.23 -34.49 -3.78
C LYS A 207 50.89 -34.84 -2.45
N GLN A 208 51.23 -36.12 -2.30
CA GLN A 208 52.23 -36.61 -1.36
C GLN A 208 53.59 -35.94 -1.66
N SER A 209 54.18 -35.27 -0.66
CA SER A 209 55.62 -34.98 -0.64
C SER A 209 56.26 -35.71 0.53
N SER A 210 57.10 -36.68 0.18
CA SER A 210 57.98 -37.43 1.07
C SER A 210 59.07 -36.54 1.68
N ASN A 211 59.42 -36.86 2.93
CA ASN A 211 60.59 -36.40 3.67
C ASN A 211 61.90 -36.70 2.95
N ASP A 212 62.86 -35.78 3.09
CA ASP A 212 64.28 -35.96 3.45
C ASP A 212 64.81 -34.52 3.71
N GLY A 213 65.54 -34.15 4.75
CA GLY A 213 66.62 -34.86 5.44
C GLY A 213 67.86 -33.96 5.38
N ASP A 214 68.22 -33.37 6.52
CA ASP A 214 69.56 -32.96 6.96
C ASP A 214 70.31 -31.66 6.53
N GLU A 215 70.75 -31.00 7.62
CA GLU A 215 72.03 -30.33 7.94
C GLU A 215 72.50 -29.00 7.32
N LYS A 216 72.56 -28.00 8.23
CA LYS A 216 73.65 -27.07 8.59
C LYS A 216 74.51 -26.42 7.49
N GLN A 217 74.56 -25.08 7.53
CA GLN A 217 75.76 -24.25 7.80
C GLN A 217 75.38 -22.75 7.71
N SER A 218 75.36 -22.02 8.83
CA SER A 218 76.41 -21.12 9.33
C SER A 218 76.53 -19.74 8.66
N SER A 219 76.36 -18.72 9.52
CA SER A 219 77.13 -17.46 9.65
C SER A 219 76.88 -16.26 8.71
N ASN A 220 76.64 -15.12 9.40
CA ASN A 220 77.07 -13.73 9.12
C ASN A 220 76.61 -13.08 7.80
N SER A 221 76.18 -11.82 7.72
CA SER A 221 76.67 -10.63 8.41
C SER A 221 75.75 -9.42 8.13
N SER A 222 75.74 -8.49 9.09
CA SER A 222 75.36 -7.06 9.06
C SER A 222 75.25 -6.34 7.71
N LYS A 223 74.18 -5.57 7.50
CA LYS A 223 74.05 -4.13 7.81
C LYS A 223 72.66 -3.63 7.45
#